data_AF-A0A9E5F498-F1
#
_entry.id   AF-A0A9E5F498-F1
#
_cell.length_a   1.000
_cell.length_b   1.000
_cell.length_c   1.000
_cell.angle_alpha   90.00
_cell.angle_beta   90.00
_cell.angle_gamma   90.00
#
_symmetry.space_group_name_H-M   'P 1'
#
loop_
_entity.id
_entity.type
_entity.pdbx_description
1 polymer ?
#
loop_
_entity_poly.entity_id
_entity_poly.type
_entity_poly.pdbx_seq_one_letter_code
_entity_poly.pdbx_strand_id
1 'polypeptide(L)' 'MDTLDKYLIRELVIYFLLVLIGISALAVGVDFLSKFWSAGVPFSQAMEIYLYKIPKAVQQFVPVAALMATLLVLSTMS' A
#
# COMPACT_ATOMS: atom_id res chain seq x y z
N MET A 1 -13.33 -21.68 15.92
CA MET A 1 -12.51 -21.13 14.83
C MET A 1 -12.32 -22.25 13.85
N ASP A 2 -13.21 -22.30 12.87
CA ASP A 2 -13.22 -23.32 11.82
C ASP A 2 -12.02 -23.14 10.88
N THR A 3 -11.66 -24.21 10.17
CA THR A 3 -10.60 -24.18 9.14
C THR A 3 -10.88 -23.11 8.07
N LEU A 4 -12.16 -22.83 7.83
CA LEU A 4 -12.66 -21.83 6.89
C LEU A 4 -12.34 -20.39 7.34
N ASP A 5 -12.51 -20.06 8.62
CA ASP A 5 -12.15 -18.73 9.16
C ASP A 5 -10.66 -18.46 9.02
N LYS A 6 -9.83 -19.46 9.31
CA LYS A 6 -8.37 -19.34 9.22
C LYS A 6 -7.90 -19.14 7.78
N TYR A 7 -8.62 -19.74 6.83
CA TYR A 7 -8.37 -19.58 5.40
C TYR A 7 -8.76 -18.16 4.94
N LEU A 8 -9.96 -17.70 5.27
CA LEU A 8 -10.44 -16.34 4.97
C LEU A 8 -9.53 -15.25 5.53
N ILE A 9 -9.10 -15.37 6.79
CA ILE A 9 -8.19 -14.41 7.40
C ILE A 9 -6.84 -14.38 6.68
N ARG A 10 -6.29 -15.55 6.32
CA ARG A 10 -5.01 -15.63 5.60
C ARG A 10 -5.11 -14.96 4.24
N GLU A 11 -6.16 -15.24 3.50
CA GLU A 11 -6.39 -14.71 2.16
C GLU A 11 -6.61 -13.19 2.20
N LEU A 12 -7.43 -12.71 3.15
CA LEU A 12 -7.64 -11.29 3.39
C LEU A 12 -6.36 -10.55 3.75
N VAL A 13 -5.51 -11.11 4.61
CA VAL A 13 -4.21 -10.50 4.97
C VAL A 13 -3.27 -10.44 3.76
N ILE A 14 -3.24 -11.48 2.92
CA ILE A 14 -2.42 -11.50 1.70
C ILE A 14 -2.86 -10.41 0.73
N TYR A 15 -4.16 -10.34 0.42
CA TYR A 15 -4.69 -9.31 -0.49
C TYR A 15 -4.54 -7.91 0.08
N PHE A 16 -4.75 -7.73 1.39
CA PHE A 16 -4.54 -6.46 2.06
C PHE A 16 -3.09 -5.97 1.91
N LEU A 17 -2.11 -6.83 2.20
CA LEU A 17 -0.70 -6.47 2.06
C LEU A 17 -0.33 -6.18 0.60
N LEU A 18 -0.82 -6.97 -0.34
CA LEU A 18 -0.59 -6.76 -1.78
C LEU A 18 -1.08 -5.39 -2.24
N VAL A 19 -2.33 -5.04 -1.89
CA VAL A 19 -2.94 -3.76 -2.26
C VAL A 19 -2.23 -2.60 -1.56
N LEU A 20 -1.92 -2.73 -0.26
CA LEU A 20 -1.25 -1.70 0.52
C LEU A 20 0.15 -1.38 -0.06
N ILE A 21 0.94 -2.42 -0.38
CA ILE A 21 2.27 -2.25 -0.99
C ILE A 21 2.13 -1.68 -2.41
N GLY A 22 1.20 -2.18 -3.22
CA GLY A 22 0.98 -1.70 -4.59
C GLY A 22 0.64 -0.20 -4.63
N ILE A 23 -0.34 0.22 -3.83
CA ILE A 23 -0.80 1.63 -3.81
C ILE A 23 0.28 2.54 -3.20
N SER A 24 0.94 2.12 -2.11
CA SER A 24 2.01 2.92 -1.51
C SER A 24 3.22 3.07 -2.43
N ALA A 25 3.64 2.01 -3.13
CA ALA A 25 4.72 2.06 -4.10
C ALA A 25 4.39 2.97 -5.27
N LEU A 26 3.15 2.91 -5.79
CA LEU A 26 2.68 3.82 -6.84
C LEU A 26 2.67 5.28 -6.37
N ALA A 27 2.13 5.55 -5.18
CA ALA A 27 2.08 6.91 -4.63
C ALA A 27 3.49 7.48 -4.44
N VAL A 28 4.42 6.69 -3.88
CA VAL A 28 5.82 7.08 -3.72
C VAL A 28 6.49 7.28 -5.08
N GLY A 29 6.27 6.39 -6.05
CA GLY A 29 6.85 6.49 -7.39
C GLY A 29 6.40 7.73 -8.15
N VAL A 30 5.10 8.04 -8.12
CA VAL A 30 4.53 9.25 -8.76
C VAL A 30 5.06 10.53 -8.09
N ASP A 31 5.10 10.53 -6.76
CA ASP A 31 5.52 11.70 -6.00
C ASP A 31 7.05 11.90 -6.14
N PHE A 32 7.82 10.82 -6.27
CA PHE A 32 9.25 10.85 -6.58
C PHE A 32 9.47 11.42 -7.98
N LEU A 33 8.79 10.89 -9.01
CA LEU A 33 8.97 11.34 -10.38
C LEU A 33 8.62 12.83 -10.55
N SER A 34 7.52 13.28 -9.95
CA SER A 34 7.09 14.68 -10.02
C SER A 34 8.04 15.65 -9.28
N LYS A 35 8.46 15.32 -8.05
CA LYS A 35 9.36 16.19 -7.28
C LYS A 35 10.81 16.15 -7.79
N PHE A 36 11.30 15.00 -8.22
CA PHE A 36 12.67 14.85 -8.72
C PHE A 36 12.87 15.63 -10.02
N TRP A 37 11.87 15.60 -10.91
CA TRP A 37 11.89 16.37 -12.15
C TRP A 37 11.78 17.87 -11.91
N SER A 38 11.02 18.29 -10.89
CA SER A 38 10.74 19.71 -10.66
C SER A 38 11.79 20.43 -9.80
N ALA A 39 12.58 19.72 -8.99
CA ALA A 39 13.35 20.37 -7.93
C ALA A 39 14.89 20.17 -8.01
N GLY A 40 15.41 19.29 -8.90
CA GLY A 40 16.87 19.15 -9.09
C GLY A 40 17.65 18.85 -7.81
N VAL A 41 17.00 18.30 -6.78
CA VAL A 41 17.52 18.12 -5.42
C VAL A 41 18.36 16.84 -5.35
N PRO A 42 19.45 16.82 -4.57
CA PRO A 42 20.24 15.61 -4.33
C PRO A 42 19.38 14.44 -3.84
N PHE A 43 19.58 13.28 -4.47
CA PHE A 43 18.86 12.02 -4.21
C PHE A 43 18.87 11.60 -2.74
N SER A 44 19.91 11.97 -1.97
CA SER A 44 20.01 11.63 -0.55
C SER A 44 18.97 12.33 0.32
N GLN A 45 18.68 13.62 0.07
CA GLN A 45 17.67 14.37 0.82
C GLN A 45 16.26 13.91 0.46
N ALA A 46 16.02 13.56 -0.80
CA ALA A 46 14.75 12.97 -1.23
C ALA A 46 14.48 11.64 -0.51
N MET A 47 15.50 10.79 -0.36
CA MET A 47 15.40 9.49 0.30
C MET A 47 14.97 9.60 1.77
N GLU A 48 15.59 10.50 2.55
CA GLU A 48 15.22 10.72 3.97
C GLU A 48 13.79 11.24 4.10
N ILE A 49 13.39 12.21 3.27
CA ILE A 49 12.03 12.76 3.29
C ILE A 49 11.00 11.69 2.93
N TYR A 50 11.31 10.81 1.98
CA TYR A 50 10.44 9.69 1.63
C TYR A 50 10.34 8.66 2.76
N LEU A 51 11.43 8.34 3.44
CA LEU A 51 11.41 7.44 4.60
C LEU A 51 10.44 7.93 5.69
N TYR A 52 10.45 9.23 5.99
CA TYR A 52 9.52 9.83 6.96
C TYR A 52 8.08 9.97 6.44
N LYS A 53 7.88 10.03 5.12
CA LYS A 53 6.54 10.13 4.51
C LYS A 53 5.86 8.78 4.30
N ILE A 54 6.61 7.68 4.14
CA ILE A 54 6.07 6.34 3.93
C ILE A 54 5.06 5.94 5.02
N PRO A 55 5.33 6.07 6.34
CA PRO A 55 4.36 5.70 7.38
C PRO A 55 3.05 6.48 7.26
N LYS A 56 3.14 7.76 6.90
CA LYS A 56 1.99 8.65 6.77
C LYS A 56 1.16 8.32 5.53
N ALA A 57 1.83 7.98 4.42
CA ALA A 57 1.18 7.50 3.21
C ALA A 57 0.47 6.16 3.47
N VAL A 58 1.16 5.20 4.10
CA VAL A 58 0.59 3.91 4.48
C VAL A 58 -0.67 4.10 5.33
N GLN A 59 -0.62 4.96 6.35
CA GLN A 59 -1.75 5.23 7.24
C GLN A 59 -3.00 5.75 6.50
N GLN A 60 -2.82 6.57 5.45
CA GLN A 60 -3.94 7.04 4.62
C GLN A 60 -4.50 5.94 3.71
N PHE A 61 -3.67 5.01 3.25
CA PHE A 61 -4.08 3.93 2.35
C PHE A 61 -4.61 2.68 3.07
N VAL A 62 -4.39 2.52 4.38
CA VAL A 62 -4.96 1.40 5.18
C VAL A 62 -6.47 1.22 4.97
N PRO A 63 -7.35 2.22 5.15
CA PRO A 63 -8.80 2.01 5.00
C PRO A 63 -9.19 1.64 3.56
N VAL A 64 -8.49 2.17 2.56
CA VAL A 64 -8.72 1.86 1.14
C VAL A 64 -8.27 0.43 0.83
N ALA A 65 -7.08 0.05 1.29
CA ALA A 65 -6.55 -1.29 1.12
C ALA A 65 -7.42 -2.35 1.83
N ALA A 66 -8.00 -2.02 2.99
CA ALA A 66 -8.92 -2.91 3.70
C ALA A 66 -10.20 -3.16 2.89
N LEU A 67 -10.84 -2.09 2.37
CA LEU A 67 -12.00 -2.22 1.50
C LEU A 67 -11.70 -3.02 0.24
N MET A 68 -10.61 -2.70 -0.46
CA MET A 68 -10.21 -3.42 -1.66
C MET A 68 -9.91 -4.89 -1.39
N ALA A 69 -9.21 -5.21 -0.30
CA ALA A 69 -8.92 -6.58 0.09
C ALA A 69 -10.22 -7.35 0.36
N THR A 70 -11.17 -6.76 1.07
CA THR A 70 -12.47 -7.41 1.32
C THR A 70 -13.23 -7.69 0.03
N LEU A 71 -13.26 -6.75 -0.91
CA LEU A 71 -13.91 -6.93 -2.22
C LEU A 71 -13.24 -8.00 -3.07
N LEU A 72 -11.90 -8.02 -3.09
CA LEU A 72 -11.13 -9.01 -3.84
C LEU A 72 -11.36 -10.41 -3.28
N VAL A 73 -11.28 -10.59 -1.96
CA VAL A 73 -11.56 -11.88 -1.31
C VAL A 73 -12.97 -12.35 -1.61
N LEU A 74 -13.97 -11.46 -1.51
CA LEU A 74 -15.36 -11.81 -1.82
C LEU A 74 -15.51 -12.24 -3.28
N SER A 75 -14.88 -11.50 -4.20
CA SER A 75 -14.88 -11.81 -5.64
C SER A 75 -14.15 -13.11 -5.98
N THR A 76 -13.14 -13.52 -5.20
CA THR A 76 -12.47 -14.81 -5.41
C THR A 76 -13.27 -16.00 -4.89
N MET A 77 -14.24 -15.75 -4.01
CA MET A 77 -15.08 -16.78 -3.39
C MET A 77 -16.47 -16.89 -4.03
N SER A 78 -16.88 -15.91 -4.83
CA SER A 78 -18.09 -15.92 -5.67
C SER A 78 -17.84 -16.61 -7.00
#